data_AF-A0A6L7G5U6-F1
#
_entry.id   AF-A0A6L7G5U6-F1
#
_cell.length_a   1.000
_cell.length_b   1.000
_cell.length_c   1.000
_cell.angle_alpha   90.00
_cell.angle_beta   90.00
_cell.angle_gamma   90.00
#
_symmetry.space_group_name_H-M   'P 1'
#
loop_
_entity.id
_entity.type
_entity.pdbx_description
1 polymer ?
#
loop_
_entity_poly.entity_id
_entity_poly.type
_entity_poly.pdbx_seq_one_letter_code
_entity_poly.pdbx_strand_id
1 'polypeptide(L)' 'MTHEILTPAHRLRPGGRAVLSRLKLWHRRWHSRRALRRLPPERLKDIGLSEAQRRAELARPPWR' A
#
# COMPACT_ATOMS: atom_id res chain seq x y z
N MET A 1 -7.25 5.44 -45.84
CA MET A 1 -6.27 4.33 -45.66
C MET A 1 -5.71 4.46 -44.26
N THR A 2 -6.47 4.01 -43.26
CA THR A 2 -6.26 2.77 -42.46
C THR A 2 -5.33 2.95 -41.26
N HIS A 3 -6.00 3.22 -40.12
CA HIS A 3 -5.79 2.78 -38.74
C HIS A 3 -4.46 3.06 -38.00
N GLU A 4 -4.65 3.80 -36.90
CA GLU A 4 -3.82 3.85 -35.70
C GLU A 4 -3.23 2.48 -35.34
N ILE A 5 -1.90 2.39 -35.29
CA ILE A 5 -1.24 1.29 -34.57
C ILE A 5 -0.81 1.84 -33.22
N LEU A 6 -1.76 1.73 -32.29
CA LEU A 6 -1.56 1.69 -30.86
C LEU A 6 -0.30 0.87 -30.54
N THR A 7 0.69 1.50 -29.94
CA THR A 7 1.87 0.83 -29.40
C THR A 7 1.39 -0.26 -28.43
N PRO A 8 1.73 -1.55 -28.63
CA PRO A 8 1.39 -2.57 -27.67
C PRO A 8 2.21 -2.28 -26.41
N ALA A 9 1.54 -1.77 -25.38
CA ALA A 9 2.06 -1.74 -24.03
C ALA A 9 2.33 -3.20 -23.65
N HIS A 10 3.59 -3.60 -23.83
CA HIS A 10 4.15 -4.86 -23.39
C HIS A 10 3.70 -5.09 -21.95
N ARG A 11 2.71 -5.98 -21.77
CA ARG A 11 2.25 -6.42 -20.45
C ARG A 11 3.40 -7.22 -19.86
N LEU A 12 4.28 -6.51 -19.16
CA LEU A 12 5.38 -7.08 -18.40
C LEU A 12 4.75 -8.03 -17.39
N ARG A 13 4.79 -9.33 -17.70
CA ARG A 13 4.60 -10.38 -16.71
C ARG A 13 5.67 -10.13 -15.67
N PRO A 14 5.31 -9.72 -14.43
CA PRO A 14 6.32 -9.46 -13.43
C PRO A 14 7.01 -10.80 -13.14
N GLY A 15 8.28 -10.92 -13.54
CA GLY A 15 9.09 -12.07 -13.15
C GLY A 15 9.17 -12.17 -11.61
N GLY A 16 9.55 -13.33 -11.08
CA GLY A 16 9.56 -13.57 -9.63
C GLY A 16 10.28 -12.50 -8.80
N ARG A 17 11.32 -11.87 -9.35
CA ARG A 17 12.02 -10.72 -8.73
C ARG A 17 11.13 -9.48 -8.54
N ALA A 18 10.27 -9.17 -9.51
CA ALA A 18 9.33 -8.05 -9.41
C ALA A 18 8.22 -8.31 -8.37
N VAL A 19 7.81 -9.58 -8.23
CA VAL A 19 6.87 -10.00 -7.18
C VAL A 19 7.51 -9.87 -5.79
N LEU A 20 8.76 -10.33 -5.62
CA LEU A 20 9.52 -10.19 -4.37
C LEU A 20 9.73 -8.72 -3.99
N SER A 21 10.05 -7.84 -4.95
CA SER A 21 10.18 -6.40 -4.68
C SER A 21 8.86 -5.76 -4.24
N ARG A 22 7.72 -6.16 -4.83
CA ARG A 22 6.39 -5.73 -4.37
C ARG A 22 6.06 -6.24 -2.97
N LEU A 23 6.35 -7.51 -2.67
CA LEU A 23 6.20 -8.09 -1.34
C LEU A 23 7.06 -7.34 -0.29
N LYS A 24 8.31 -7.01 -0.60
CA LYS A 24 9.19 -6.25 0.30
C LYS A 24 8.67 -4.83 0.54
N LEU A 25 8.12 -4.19 -0.49
CA LEU A 25 7.46 -2.88 -0.35
C LEU A 25 6.21 -2.96 0.52
N TRP A 26 5.37 -3.97 0.32
CA TRP A 26 4.18 -4.21 1.14
C TRP A 26 4.54 -4.51 2.59
N HIS A 27 5.58 -5.32 2.82
CA HIS A 27 6.10 -5.61 4.15
C HIS A 27 6.58 -4.32 4.84
N ARG A 28 7.33 -3.47 4.13
CA ARG A 28 7.80 -2.18 4.68
C ARG A 28 6.62 -1.26 5.02
N ARG A 29 5.66 -1.10 4.10
CA ARG A 29 4.44 -0.31 4.33
C ARG A 29 3.63 -0.84 5.52
N TRP A 30 3.50 -2.15 5.64
CA TRP A 30 2.77 -2.79 6.73
C TRP A 30 3.50 -2.65 8.07
N HIS A 31 4.82 -2.77 8.09
CA HIS A 31 5.62 -2.54 9.30
C HIS A 31 5.51 -1.09 9.79
N SER A 32 5.57 -0.11 8.87
CA SER A 32 5.33 1.31 9.20
C SER A 32 3.90 1.56 9.71
N ARG A 33 2.88 0.91 9.13
CA ARG A 33 1.49 0.97 9.64
C ARG A 33 1.31 0.23 10.98
N ARG A 34 2.10 -0.82 11.25
CA ARG A 34 2.14 -1.49 12.55
C ARG A 34 2.77 -0.63 13.63
N ALA A 35 3.69 0.27 13.29
CA ALA A 35 4.20 1.27 14.23
C ALA A 35 3.07 2.21 14.70
N LEU A 36 2.19 2.65 13.79
CA LEU A 36 0.94 3.34 14.15
C LEU A 36 -0.01 2.47 15.00
N ARG A 37 0.00 1.15 14.79
CA ARG A 37 -0.80 0.21 15.59
C ARG A 37 -0.27 0.00 17.00
N ARG A 38 1.02 0.26 17.23
CA ARG A 38 1.68 0.27 18.55
C ARG A 38 1.62 1.63 19.22
N LEU A 39 1.20 2.69 18.54
CA LEU A 39 0.96 3.98 19.17
C LEU A 39 -0.18 3.81 20.19
N PRO A 40 0.03 4.17 21.47
CA PRO A 40 -1.02 4.10 22.46
C PRO A 40 -2.18 5.04 22.07
N PRO A 41 -3.43 4.67 22.38
CA PRO A 41 -4.64 5.44 22.03
C PRO A 41 -4.60 6.89 22.54
N GLU A 42 -3.82 7.15 23.57
CA GLU A 42 -3.56 8.48 24.14
C GLU A 42 -2.84 9.39 23.13
N ARG A 43 -1.80 8.89 22.46
CA ARG A 43 -1.04 9.64 21.43
C ARG A 43 -1.85 9.88 20.15
N LEU A 44 -2.83 9.01 19.86
CA LEU A 44 -3.74 9.21 18.74
C LEU A 44 -4.68 10.39 19.00
N LYS A 45 -5.15 10.56 20.24
CA LYS A 45 -5.94 11.74 20.63
C LYS A 45 -5.12 13.03 20.55
N ASP A 46 -3.85 13.01 20.95
CA ASP A 46 -2.97 14.19 20.91
C ASP A 46 -2.76 14.74 19.48
N ILE A 47 -2.76 13.86 18.47
CA ILE A 47 -2.64 14.25 17.05
C ILE A 47 -4.00 14.43 16.37
N GLY A 48 -5.10 14.39 17.12
CA GLY A 48 -6.47 14.55 16.61
C GLY A 48 -6.98 13.36 15.80
N LEU A 49 -6.37 12.18 15.91
CA LEU A 49 -6.83 10.96 15.24
C LEU A 49 -7.87 10.23 16.09
N SER A 50 -9.02 9.98 15.49
CA SER A 50 -10.05 9.13 16.09
C SER A 50 -9.69 7.64 16.00
N GLU A 51 -10.10 6.87 17.00
CA GLU A 51 -9.98 5.41 17.05
C GLU A 51 -10.67 4.74 15.85
N ALA A 52 -11.74 5.34 15.31
CA ALA A 52 -12.40 4.88 14.09
C ALA A 52 -11.55 5.10 12.83
N GLN A 53 -10.84 6.23 12.74
CA GLN A 53 -9.90 6.51 11.65
C GLN A 53 -8.70 5.55 11.68
N ARG A 54 -8.15 5.28 12.86
CA ARG A 54 -7.12 4.26 13.07
C ARG A 54 -7.56 2.90 12.53
N ARG A 55 -8.78 2.46 12.87
CA ARG A 55 -9.33 1.20 12.37
C ARG A 55 -9.53 1.22 10.86
N ALA A 56 -10.01 2.32 10.28
CA ALA A 56 -10.16 2.47 8.84
C ALA A 56 -8.81 2.40 8.09
N GLU A 57 -7.75 2.99 8.64
CA GLU A 57 -6.40 2.93 8.07
C GLU A 57 -5.75 1.55 8.24
N LEU A 58 -6.02 0.86 9.35
CA LEU A 58 -5.58 -0.51 9.56
C LEU A 58 -6.33 -1.50 8.67
N ALA A 59 -7.59 -1.22 8.35
CA ALA A 59 -8.39 -2.00 7.41
C ALA A 59 -7.95 -1.79 5.95
N ARG A 60 -7.17 -0.74 5.65
CA ARG A 60 -6.66 -0.53 4.29
C ARG A 60 -5.58 -1.56 3.94
N PRO A 61 -5.77 -2.33 2.86
CA PRO A 61 -4.74 -3.24 2.41
C PRO A 61 -3.47 -2.50 1.95
N PRO A 62 -2.28 -3.10 2.11
CA PRO A 62 -1.01 -2.51 1.66
C PRO A 62 -0.79 -2.56 0.13
N TRP A 63 -1.63 -3.33 -0.60
CA TRP A 63 -1.57 -3.50 -2.05
C TRP A 63 -2.40 -2.48 -2.85
N ARG A 64 -3.05 -1.55 -2.16
CA ARG A 64 -3.57 -0.32 -2.77
C ARG A 64 -2.46 0.72 -2.78
#